data_AF-A0A5E4QK71-F1
#
_entry.id   AF-A0A5E4QK71-F1
#
_cell.length_a   1.000
_cell.length_b   1.000
_cell.length_c   1.000
_cell.angle_alpha   90.00
_cell.angle_beta   90.00
_cell.angle_gamma   90.00
#
_symmetry.space_group_name_H-M   'P 1'
#
loop_
_entity.id
_entity.type
_entity.pdbx_description
1 polymer ?
#
loop_
_entity_poly.entity_id
_entity_poly.type
_entity_poly.pdbx_seq_one_letter_code
_entity_poly.pdbx_strand_id
1 'polypeptide(L)'
;MTPITFAIFITSLFWLNLSDAKIGYFWHITDLHYDPFHNSPEFHRGCKHNRANSEHNHRNGRHRDHTCDSSWPLIQNILSSSMEHLSDEVRLEAVRNVTDILGRTFSSQFVFPALGHNDPPPSRKLVDMWMQWLPSDALQTFETGGYYTIEHSYSKLRIVVLNSVLWSGGATKTDVPHRGRAQWEWLEHVLSKARRKNEMVYLVAHSGPGVEERHNAGSSSASGGGELTPTANARLVHVVRAFSDVIAGQFYGHRHADTFRIIYSEDYTQYYLDVTGKRGGELHWGVEYNLTQYYGLREVTAASLDGLAKKIRNSNDRTMLYNDFLQDILFKLYVRIMTIYEILYTSFLMPV
;
A
#
# COMPACT_ATOMS: atom_id res chain seq x y z
N MET A 1 23.84 -43.26 15.42
CA MET A 1 22.38 -43.01 15.38
C MET A 1 21.69 -44.31 15.74
N THR A 2 20.76 -44.30 16.70
CA THR A 2 20.04 -45.51 17.12
C THR A 2 18.96 -45.83 16.07
N PRO A 3 18.58 -47.10 15.87
CA PRO A 3 17.59 -47.49 14.84
C PRO A 3 16.23 -46.79 15.02
N ILE A 4 15.92 -46.37 16.25
CA ILE A 4 14.71 -45.61 16.59
C ILE A 4 14.76 -44.18 16.01
N THR A 5 15.93 -43.52 16.02
CA THR A 5 16.05 -42.16 15.46
C THR A 5 15.90 -42.14 13.94
N PHE A 6 16.40 -43.19 13.27
CA PHE A 6 16.30 -43.33 11.82
C PHE A 6 14.86 -43.62 11.37
N ALA A 7 14.13 -44.45 12.12
CA ALA A 7 12.72 -44.74 11.85
C ALA A 7 11.82 -43.50 12.01
N ILE A 8 12.06 -42.65 13.03
CA ILE A 8 11.30 -41.41 13.25
C ILE A 8 11.55 -40.39 12.14
N PHE A 9 12.78 -40.33 11.61
CA PHE A 9 13.12 -39.43 10.49
C PHE A 9 12.43 -39.84 9.19
N ILE A 10 12.34 -41.14 8.91
CA ILE A 10 11.65 -41.64 7.71
C ILE A 10 10.13 -41.44 7.84
N THR A 11 9.54 -41.67 9.01
CA THR A 11 8.10 -41.41 9.18
C THR A 11 7.76 -39.93 9.12
N SER A 12 8.64 -39.01 9.55
CA SER A 12 8.39 -37.56 9.38
C SER A 12 8.50 -37.12 7.92
N LEU A 13 9.42 -37.69 7.14
CA LEU A 13 9.55 -37.45 5.70
C LEU A 13 8.34 -37.96 4.90
N PHE A 14 7.72 -39.06 5.31
CA PHE A 14 6.47 -39.56 4.70
C PHE A 14 5.21 -38.77 5.11
N TRP A 15 5.29 -37.91 6.14
CA TRP A 15 4.21 -37.01 6.58
C TRP A 15 4.35 -35.58 6.05
N LEU A 16 5.44 -35.27 5.36
CA LEU A 16 5.48 -34.13 4.45
C LEU A 16 4.64 -34.51 3.23
N ASN A 17 3.31 -34.45 3.39
CA ASN A 17 2.46 -34.16 2.27
C ASN A 17 3.05 -32.92 1.62
N LEU A 18 3.62 -33.08 0.42
CA LEU A 18 3.79 -31.97 -0.51
C LEU A 18 2.39 -31.42 -0.75
N SER A 19 1.98 -30.50 0.11
CA SER A 19 0.84 -29.64 -0.13
C SER A 19 1.23 -28.85 -1.36
N ASP A 20 0.75 -29.30 -2.51
CA ASP A 20 0.85 -28.61 -3.78
C ASP A 20 0.16 -27.26 -3.59
N ALA A 21 0.95 -26.23 -3.27
CA ALA A 21 0.44 -24.91 -3.01
C ALA A 21 -0.08 -24.37 -4.34
N LYS A 22 -1.39 -24.39 -4.54
CA LYS A 22 -2.01 -23.80 -5.73
C LYS A 22 -1.71 -22.30 -5.72
N ILE A 23 -0.84 -21.87 -6.63
CA ILE A 23 -0.51 -20.47 -6.86
C ILE A 23 -1.77 -19.75 -7.35
N GLY A 24 -2.19 -18.72 -6.62
CA GLY A 24 -3.28 -17.83 -7.02
C GLY A 24 -2.74 -16.62 -7.78
N TYR A 25 -3.52 -16.12 -8.74
CA TYR A 25 -3.19 -14.92 -9.51
C TYR A 25 -4.32 -13.90 -9.39
N PHE A 26 -3.97 -12.62 -9.34
CA PHE A 26 -4.93 -11.51 -9.43
C PHE A 26 -4.35 -10.42 -10.31
N TRP A 27 -5.24 -9.61 -10.90
CA TRP A 27 -4.88 -8.44 -11.66
C TRP A 27 -5.10 -7.19 -10.81
N HIS A 28 -4.17 -6.24 -10.90
CA HIS A 28 -4.33 -4.89 -10.35
C HIS A 28 -4.30 -3.91 -11.51
N ILE A 29 -5.43 -3.25 -11.75
CA ILE A 29 -5.61 -2.26 -12.82
C ILE A 29 -6.06 -0.97 -12.15
N THR A 30 -5.41 0.14 -12.47
CA THR A 30 -5.67 1.44 -11.83
C THR A 30 -5.53 2.58 -12.83
N ASP A 31 -6.09 3.74 -12.48
CA ASP A 31 -5.95 5.01 -13.20
C ASP A 31 -6.34 4.95 -14.70
N LEU A 32 -7.50 4.38 -15.03
CA LEU A 32 -7.94 4.25 -16.43
C LEU A 32 -8.16 5.61 -17.13
N HIS A 33 -8.66 6.62 -16.41
CA HIS A 33 -8.96 7.98 -16.87
C HIS A 33 -9.65 8.03 -18.24
N TYR A 34 -10.92 7.64 -18.28
CA TYR A 34 -11.72 7.66 -19.50
C TYR A 34 -12.08 9.09 -19.92
N ASP A 35 -11.76 9.46 -21.17
CA ASP A 35 -12.21 10.71 -21.78
C ASP A 35 -13.60 10.55 -22.46
N PRO A 36 -14.69 11.07 -21.87
CA PRO A 36 -16.01 11.03 -22.50
C PRO A 36 -16.12 11.97 -23.72
N PHE A 37 -15.23 12.96 -23.85
CA PHE A 37 -15.26 13.95 -24.93
C PHE A 37 -14.45 13.52 -26.15
N HIS A 38 -13.79 12.35 -26.11
CA HIS A 38 -12.83 11.92 -27.13
C HIS A 38 -13.34 12.01 -28.57
N ASN A 39 -14.58 11.56 -28.79
CA ASN A 39 -15.23 11.53 -30.11
C ASN A 39 -16.07 12.78 -30.41
N SER A 40 -16.06 13.79 -29.53
CA SER A 40 -16.89 14.97 -29.62
C SER A 40 -16.13 16.17 -30.21
N PRO A 41 -16.84 17.19 -30.73
CA PRO A 41 -16.23 18.49 -31.03
C PRO A 41 -15.58 19.17 -29.82
N GLU A 42 -15.91 18.73 -28.61
CA GLU A 42 -15.38 19.22 -27.34
C GLU A 42 -14.14 18.45 -26.84
N PHE A 43 -13.48 17.65 -27.71
CA PHE A 43 -12.27 16.86 -27.40
C PHE A 43 -11.21 17.60 -26.55
N HIS A 44 -11.03 18.90 -26.80
CA HIS A 44 -10.11 19.75 -26.05
C HIS A 44 -10.38 19.80 -24.53
N ARG A 45 -11.58 19.43 -24.07
CA ARG A 45 -11.94 19.35 -22.64
C ARG A 45 -11.29 18.17 -21.93
N GLY A 46 -10.96 17.10 -22.66
CA GLY A 46 -10.23 15.93 -22.15
C GLY A 46 -8.70 16.09 -22.20
N CYS A 47 -8.20 17.26 -22.59
CA CYS A 47 -6.78 17.51 -22.83
C CYS A 47 -6.22 18.68 -22.02
N LYS A 48 -4.99 18.51 -21.52
CA LYS A 48 -4.25 19.54 -20.81
C LYS A 48 -3.56 20.48 -21.79
N HIS A 49 -4.05 21.72 -21.88
CA HIS A 49 -3.44 22.77 -22.69
C HIS A 49 -2.55 23.71 -21.85
N ASN A 50 -1.31 23.94 -22.28
CA ASN A 50 -0.49 25.05 -21.79
C ASN A 50 -0.84 26.33 -22.56
N ARG A 51 -1.15 27.43 -21.84
CA ARG A 51 -1.49 28.76 -22.39
C ARG A 51 -0.45 29.34 -23.38
N ALA A 52 0.74 28.74 -23.51
CA ALA A 52 1.83 29.23 -24.36
C ALA A 52 1.91 28.60 -25.76
N ASN A 53 1.14 27.55 -26.07
CA ASN A 53 1.14 26.92 -27.41
C ASN A 53 -0.29 26.58 -27.83
N SER A 54 -0.96 27.54 -28.46
CA SER A 54 -2.29 27.37 -29.06
C SER A 54 -2.29 26.62 -30.39
N GLU A 55 -1.13 26.19 -30.89
CA GLU A 55 -1.00 25.48 -32.16
C GLU A 55 -0.15 24.23 -31.98
N HIS A 56 -0.78 23.13 -31.58
CA HIS A 56 -0.28 21.80 -31.92
C HIS A 56 -1.26 21.16 -32.88
N ASN A 57 -0.86 21.08 -34.14
CA ASN A 57 -1.50 20.20 -35.11
C ASN A 57 -1.47 18.78 -34.55
N HIS A 58 -2.63 18.22 -34.17
CA HIS A 58 -2.79 16.80 -33.80
C HIS A 58 -2.48 15.91 -35.03
N ARG A 59 -1.19 15.82 -35.39
CA ARG A 59 -0.67 15.10 -36.57
C ARG A 59 -0.49 13.61 -36.29
N ASN A 60 -0.39 13.21 -35.02
CA ASN A 60 -0.42 11.82 -34.61
C ASN A 60 -1.85 11.52 -34.16
N GLY A 61 -2.52 10.60 -34.86
CA GLY A 61 -3.96 10.36 -34.74
C GLY A 61 -4.50 10.42 -33.32
N ARG A 62 -5.75 10.89 -33.18
CA ARG A 62 -6.46 11.26 -31.94
C ARG A 62 -6.24 10.34 -30.73
N HIS A 63 -5.89 9.08 -30.94
CA HIS A 63 -5.65 8.07 -29.92
C HIS A 63 -4.21 7.99 -29.38
N ARG A 64 -3.30 8.95 -29.61
CA ARG A 64 -1.92 8.87 -29.08
C ARG A 64 -1.39 10.23 -28.62
N ASP A 65 -2.29 11.07 -28.11
CA ASP A 65 -1.90 12.36 -27.58
C ASP A 65 -1.60 12.24 -26.09
N HIS A 66 -0.32 12.38 -25.71
CA HIS A 66 0.14 12.33 -24.31
C HIS A 66 -0.39 13.50 -23.47
N THR A 67 -1.07 14.47 -24.08
CA THR A 67 -1.68 15.60 -23.38
C THR A 67 -3.15 15.37 -23.01
N CYS A 68 -3.76 14.24 -23.42
CA CYS A 68 -5.18 13.96 -23.25
C CYS A 68 -5.45 12.68 -22.44
N ASP A 69 -6.64 12.61 -21.84
CA ASP A 69 -7.17 11.43 -21.14
C ASP A 69 -7.45 10.27 -22.12
N SER A 70 -7.62 9.06 -21.58
CA SER A 70 -7.70 7.84 -22.38
C SER A 70 -8.97 7.80 -23.23
N SER A 71 -8.80 7.90 -24.55
CA SER A 71 -9.87 7.65 -25.52
C SER A 71 -10.51 6.27 -25.36
N TRP A 72 -11.72 6.05 -25.89
CA TRP A 72 -12.37 4.72 -25.86
C TRP A 72 -11.48 3.57 -26.38
N PRO A 73 -10.72 3.71 -27.48
CA PRO A 73 -9.73 2.70 -27.89
C PRO A 73 -8.47 2.64 -27.00
N LEU A 74 -8.17 3.71 -26.25
CA LEU A 74 -7.01 3.85 -25.38
C LEU A 74 -7.30 3.52 -23.91
N ILE A 75 -8.53 3.22 -23.50
CA ILE A 75 -8.77 2.40 -22.28
C ILE A 75 -8.04 1.05 -22.38
N GLN A 76 -7.54 0.68 -23.56
CA GLN A 76 -6.57 -0.39 -23.76
C GLN A 76 -5.10 -0.02 -23.43
N ASN A 77 -4.73 1.23 -23.09
CA ASN A 77 -3.38 1.69 -22.67
C ASN A 77 -3.38 3.12 -22.05
N ILE A 78 -2.91 3.28 -20.81
CA ILE A 78 -3.31 4.34 -19.85
C ILE A 78 -2.52 5.68 -19.92
N LEU A 79 -3.15 6.86 -19.59
CA LEU A 79 -2.70 7.99 -18.69
C LEU A 79 -3.39 9.39 -18.96
N SER A 80 -3.98 10.12 -17.96
CA SER A 80 -4.04 11.65 -17.79
C SER A 80 -5.20 12.20 -16.86
N SER A 81 -5.27 13.52 -16.50
CA SER A 81 -5.94 14.16 -15.33
C SER A 81 -7.15 15.13 -15.53
N SER A 82 -8.02 15.00 -16.54
CA SER A 82 -8.99 16.07 -16.93
C SER A 82 -10.36 16.03 -16.21
N MET A 83 -10.61 15.04 -15.36
CA MET A 83 -11.95 14.76 -14.78
C MET A 83 -12.32 15.54 -13.50
N GLU A 84 -11.38 16.23 -12.85
CA GLU A 84 -11.58 16.86 -11.54
C GLU A 84 -12.59 18.04 -11.55
N HIS A 85 -12.88 18.62 -12.72
CA HIS A 85 -13.79 19.77 -12.84
C HIS A 85 -15.16 19.45 -13.47
N LEU A 86 -15.42 18.17 -13.78
CA LEU A 86 -16.68 17.73 -14.38
C LEU A 86 -17.79 17.56 -13.34
N SER A 87 -19.05 17.61 -13.77
CA SER A 87 -20.19 17.34 -12.90
C SER A 87 -20.27 15.87 -12.50
N ASP A 88 -20.90 15.59 -11.37
CA ASP A 88 -21.03 14.21 -10.87
C ASP A 88 -21.82 13.32 -11.83
N GLU A 89 -22.74 13.86 -12.63
CA GLU A 89 -23.46 13.12 -13.67
C GLU A 89 -22.53 12.58 -14.76
N VAL A 90 -21.62 13.43 -15.26
CA VAL A 90 -20.65 13.04 -16.29
C VAL A 90 -19.68 12.00 -15.74
N ARG A 91 -19.24 12.16 -14.49
CA ARG A 91 -18.39 11.17 -13.82
C ARG A 91 -19.11 9.83 -13.62
N LEU A 92 -20.40 9.85 -13.25
CA LEU A 92 -21.21 8.65 -13.10
C LEU A 92 -21.36 7.91 -14.43
N GLU A 93 -21.56 8.63 -15.53
CA GLU A 93 -21.63 8.04 -16.87
C GLU A 93 -20.28 7.42 -17.28
N ALA A 94 -19.17 8.11 -17.02
CA ALA A 94 -17.82 7.58 -17.27
C ALA A 94 -17.58 6.28 -16.49
N VAL A 95 -17.89 6.26 -15.18
CA VAL A 95 -17.77 5.07 -14.34
C VAL A 95 -18.69 3.94 -14.82
N ARG A 96 -19.92 4.25 -15.25
CA ARG A 96 -20.82 3.26 -15.85
C ARG A 96 -20.21 2.61 -17.09
N ASN A 97 -19.69 3.42 -18.01
CA ASN A 97 -19.11 2.91 -19.26
C ASN A 97 -17.91 1.99 -19.00
N VAL A 98 -17.03 2.37 -18.06
CA VAL A 98 -15.90 1.53 -17.63
C VAL A 98 -16.41 0.24 -16.96
N THR A 99 -17.40 0.36 -16.07
CA THR A 99 -18.01 -0.77 -15.36
C THR A 99 -18.60 -1.79 -16.35
N ASP A 100 -19.29 -1.32 -17.39
CA ASP A 100 -19.88 -2.17 -18.42
C ASP A 100 -18.83 -2.91 -19.25
N ILE A 101 -17.71 -2.25 -19.62
CA ILE A 101 -16.61 -2.92 -20.33
C ILE A 101 -15.98 -4.00 -19.45
N LEU A 102 -15.68 -3.66 -18.19
CA LEU A 102 -15.06 -4.60 -17.26
C LEU A 102 -15.99 -5.77 -16.98
N GLY A 103 -17.29 -5.55 -16.80
CA GLY A 103 -18.27 -6.62 -16.61
C GLY A 103 -18.38 -7.56 -17.81
N ARG A 104 -18.23 -7.03 -19.03
CA ARG A 104 -18.18 -7.86 -20.26
C ARG A 104 -16.86 -8.61 -20.41
N THR A 105 -15.75 -7.99 -20.04
CA THR A 105 -14.39 -8.55 -20.17
C THR A 105 -14.13 -9.62 -19.11
N PHE A 106 -14.57 -9.37 -17.88
CA PHE A 106 -14.35 -10.19 -16.70
C PHE A 106 -15.67 -10.79 -16.22
N SER A 107 -16.32 -11.58 -17.10
CA SER A 107 -17.68 -12.10 -16.85
C SER A 107 -17.75 -13.15 -15.73
N SER A 108 -16.63 -13.70 -15.30
CA SER A 108 -16.56 -14.72 -14.24
C SER A 108 -15.55 -14.40 -13.12
N GLN A 109 -14.77 -13.33 -13.26
CA GLN A 109 -13.78 -12.93 -12.26
C GLN A 109 -14.40 -11.95 -11.27
N PHE A 110 -13.99 -12.05 -10.01
CA PHE A 110 -14.37 -11.09 -8.98
C PHE A 110 -13.58 -9.79 -9.17
N VAL A 111 -14.29 -8.67 -9.29
CA VAL A 111 -13.72 -7.33 -9.42
C VAL A 111 -13.94 -6.57 -8.12
N PHE A 112 -12.90 -5.93 -7.59
CA PHE A 112 -12.97 -5.18 -6.33
C PHE A 112 -12.59 -3.71 -6.56
N PRO A 113 -13.56 -2.84 -6.89
CA PRO A 113 -13.27 -1.45 -7.23
C PRO A 113 -12.94 -0.59 -5.99
N ALA A 114 -11.91 0.25 -6.11
CA ALA A 114 -11.59 1.31 -5.15
C ALA A 114 -11.86 2.68 -5.79
N LEU A 115 -12.38 3.64 -5.02
CA LEU A 115 -12.68 4.99 -5.51
C LEU A 115 -11.42 5.86 -5.55
N GLY A 116 -11.21 6.54 -6.68
CA GLY A 116 -10.21 7.58 -6.87
C GLY A 116 -10.77 9.00 -6.70
N HIS A 117 -9.87 9.98 -6.67
CA HIS A 117 -10.23 11.40 -6.44
C HIS A 117 -11.06 12.03 -7.57
N ASN A 118 -11.00 11.45 -8.77
CA ASN A 118 -11.75 11.89 -9.95
C ASN A 118 -13.11 11.17 -10.11
N ASP A 119 -13.38 10.17 -9.27
CA ASP A 119 -14.63 9.41 -9.32
C ASP A 119 -15.76 10.17 -8.60
N PRO A 120 -17.04 9.85 -8.91
CA PRO A 120 -18.16 10.35 -8.13
C PRO A 120 -18.03 9.93 -6.66
N PRO A 121 -18.55 10.74 -5.71
CA PRO A 121 -18.61 10.33 -4.33
C PRO A 121 -19.50 9.08 -4.14
N PRO A 122 -19.29 8.30 -3.07
CA PRO A 122 -20.14 7.16 -2.75
C PRO A 122 -21.62 7.54 -2.77
N SER A 123 -22.42 6.76 -3.49
CA SER A 123 -23.84 7.04 -3.70
C SER A 123 -24.60 5.77 -4.04
N ARG A 124 -25.93 5.80 -3.87
CA ARG A 124 -26.81 4.68 -4.23
C ARG A 124 -26.67 4.26 -5.70
N LYS A 125 -26.44 5.22 -6.60
CA LYS A 125 -26.20 4.95 -8.02
C LYS A 125 -24.96 4.08 -8.26
N LEU A 126 -23.87 4.33 -7.51
CA LEU A 126 -22.67 3.49 -7.58
C LEU A 126 -22.92 2.10 -6.98
N VAL A 127 -23.66 2.01 -5.87
CA VAL A 127 -24.07 0.73 -5.26
C VAL A 127 -24.81 -0.13 -6.28
N ASP A 128 -25.83 0.43 -6.95
CA ASP A 128 -26.64 -0.30 -7.91
C ASP A 128 -25.82 -0.78 -9.13
N MET A 129 -24.72 -0.08 -9.48
CA MET A 129 -23.80 -0.49 -10.56
C MET A 129 -22.84 -1.61 -10.13
N TRP A 130 -22.33 -1.55 -8.90
CA TRP A 130 -21.30 -2.48 -8.39
C TRP A 130 -21.85 -3.63 -7.55
N MET A 131 -23.17 -3.68 -7.31
CA MET A 131 -23.79 -4.79 -6.56
C MET A 131 -23.61 -6.17 -7.19
N GLN A 132 -23.30 -6.22 -8.49
CA GLN A 132 -22.95 -7.46 -9.19
C GLN A 132 -21.57 -8.01 -8.79
N TRP A 133 -20.68 -7.16 -8.27
CA TRP A 133 -19.31 -7.51 -7.90
C TRP A 133 -19.10 -7.59 -6.38
N LEU A 134 -19.87 -6.81 -5.63
CA LEU A 134 -19.70 -6.66 -4.19
C LEU A 134 -20.71 -7.51 -3.40
N PRO A 135 -20.27 -8.17 -2.31
CA PRO A 135 -21.18 -8.91 -1.45
C PRO A 135 -22.09 -7.94 -0.68
N SER A 136 -23.25 -8.43 -0.25
CA SER A 136 -24.32 -7.61 0.35
C SER A 136 -23.87 -6.80 1.58
N ASP A 137 -22.94 -7.34 2.38
CA ASP A 137 -22.36 -6.69 3.56
C ASP A 137 -21.36 -5.57 3.19
N ALA A 138 -20.71 -5.66 2.03
CA ALA A 138 -19.87 -4.59 1.50
C ALA A 138 -20.69 -3.40 0.99
N LEU A 139 -21.89 -3.62 0.44
CA LEU A 139 -22.71 -2.57 -0.17
C LEU A 139 -23.06 -1.43 0.80
N GLN A 140 -23.37 -1.76 2.05
CA GLN A 140 -23.78 -0.77 3.05
C GLN A 140 -22.62 0.16 3.46
N THR A 141 -21.45 -0.43 3.71
CA THR A 141 -20.24 0.34 4.08
C THR A 141 -19.71 1.14 2.89
N PHE A 142 -19.79 0.56 1.70
CA PHE A 142 -19.52 1.27 0.45
C PHE A 142 -20.44 2.47 0.24
N GLU A 143 -21.77 2.34 0.39
CA GLU A 143 -22.71 3.44 0.21
C GLU A 143 -22.42 4.61 1.17
N THR A 144 -22.06 4.30 2.41
CA THR A 144 -21.85 5.29 3.47
C THR A 144 -20.49 5.99 3.38
N GLY A 145 -19.43 5.22 3.12
CA GLY A 145 -18.04 5.67 3.26
C GLY A 145 -17.13 5.40 2.06
N GLY A 146 -17.57 4.61 1.07
CA GLY A 146 -16.76 4.21 -0.08
C GLY A 146 -15.68 3.18 0.23
N TYR A 147 -15.69 2.57 1.42
CA TYR A 147 -14.76 1.55 1.86
C TYR A 147 -15.52 0.31 2.31
N TYR A 148 -14.90 -0.87 2.18
CA TYR A 148 -15.55 -2.15 2.49
C TYR A 148 -14.50 -3.28 2.61
N THR A 149 -14.96 -4.48 3.00
CA THR A 149 -14.11 -5.69 3.01
C THR A 149 -14.70 -6.81 2.16
N ILE A 150 -13.84 -7.66 1.63
CA ILE A 150 -14.20 -8.94 1.02
C ILE A 150 -13.53 -10.05 1.84
N GLU A 151 -14.32 -10.97 2.36
CA GLU A 151 -13.82 -12.12 3.11
C GLU A 151 -13.72 -13.34 2.20
N HIS A 152 -12.52 -13.94 2.10
CA HIS A 152 -12.29 -15.20 1.41
C HIS A 152 -11.96 -16.29 2.45
N SER A 153 -13.00 -16.81 3.08
CA SER A 153 -12.92 -17.68 4.25
C SER A 153 -12.08 -18.94 4.03
N TYR A 154 -12.08 -19.52 2.83
CA TYR A 154 -11.35 -20.75 2.54
C TYR A 154 -9.83 -20.56 2.60
N SER A 155 -9.32 -19.45 2.07
CA SER A 155 -7.88 -19.14 2.09
C SER A 155 -7.46 -18.26 3.27
N LYS A 156 -8.38 -17.95 4.19
CA LYS A 156 -8.18 -16.99 5.28
C LYS A 156 -7.58 -15.67 4.81
N LEU A 157 -8.05 -15.18 3.65
CA LEU A 157 -7.64 -13.89 3.11
C LEU A 157 -8.79 -12.91 3.24
N ARG A 158 -8.47 -11.67 3.65
CA ARG A 158 -9.39 -10.54 3.66
C ARG A 158 -8.84 -9.42 2.81
N ILE A 159 -9.63 -8.96 1.85
CA ILE A 159 -9.31 -7.76 1.08
C ILE A 159 -10.00 -6.59 1.77
N VAL A 160 -9.24 -5.57 2.11
CA VAL A 160 -9.75 -4.34 2.72
C VAL A 160 -9.57 -3.22 1.70
N VAL A 161 -10.68 -2.71 1.19
CA VAL A 161 -10.70 -1.63 0.21
C VAL A 161 -10.98 -0.33 0.95
N LEU A 162 -10.01 0.58 0.90
CA LEU A 162 -10.03 1.88 1.57
C LEU A 162 -10.45 2.99 0.60
N ASN A 163 -11.21 3.94 1.12
CA ASN A 163 -11.45 5.22 0.48
C ASN A 163 -10.41 6.24 0.95
N SER A 164 -9.22 6.20 0.35
CA SER A 164 -8.12 7.11 0.65
C SER A 164 -8.40 8.55 0.22
N VAL A 165 -9.41 8.80 -0.62
CA VAL A 165 -9.84 10.16 -1.02
C VAL A 165 -10.30 10.96 0.20
N LEU A 166 -10.84 10.31 1.22
CA LEU A 166 -11.23 10.95 2.49
C LEU A 166 -10.02 11.52 3.27
N TRP A 167 -8.80 11.18 2.88
CA TRP A 167 -7.55 11.53 3.55
C TRP A 167 -6.61 12.38 2.70
N SER A 168 -6.98 12.69 1.46
CA SER A 168 -6.21 13.51 0.53
C SER A 168 -6.33 15.01 0.84
N GLY A 169 -5.42 15.83 0.30
CA GLY A 169 -5.36 17.27 0.58
C GLY A 169 -6.64 18.06 0.26
N GLY A 170 -7.50 17.55 -0.63
CA GLY A 170 -8.78 18.17 -1.02
C GLY A 170 -9.98 17.85 -0.11
N ALA A 171 -9.77 17.10 0.97
CA ALA A 171 -10.80 16.58 1.87
C ALA A 171 -11.49 17.64 2.79
N THR A 172 -11.44 18.93 2.47
CA THR A 172 -11.90 20.02 3.35
C THR A 172 -13.42 20.31 3.32
N LYS A 173 -14.21 19.51 2.60
CA LYS A 173 -15.68 19.64 2.58
C LYS A 173 -16.29 19.22 3.93
N THR A 174 -17.39 19.84 4.34
CA THR A 174 -17.96 19.85 5.71
C THR A 174 -18.36 18.50 6.33
N ASP A 175 -18.28 17.38 5.61
CA ASP A 175 -18.58 16.03 6.14
C ASP A 175 -17.42 15.02 5.90
N VAL A 176 -16.44 15.37 5.07
CA VAL A 176 -15.33 14.47 4.72
C VAL A 176 -14.43 14.16 5.92
N PRO A 177 -14.09 15.12 6.81
CA PRO A 177 -13.29 14.82 8.00
C PRO A 177 -13.95 13.82 8.97
N HIS A 178 -15.28 13.86 9.11
CA HIS A 178 -16.01 12.94 9.97
C HIS A 178 -16.00 11.51 9.40
N ARG A 179 -16.29 11.36 8.10
CA ARG A 179 -16.22 10.06 7.42
C ARG A 179 -14.79 9.49 7.39
N GLY A 180 -13.79 10.35 7.19
CA GLY A 180 -12.38 9.97 7.26
C GLY A 180 -11.97 9.45 8.64
N ARG A 181 -12.55 9.99 9.73
CA ARG A 181 -12.35 9.48 11.09
C ARG A 181 -13.04 8.14 11.32
N ALA A 182 -14.29 8.00 10.89
CA ALA A 182 -15.02 6.74 10.99
C ALA A 182 -14.31 5.58 10.28
N GLN A 183 -13.66 5.86 9.13
CA GLN A 183 -12.85 4.87 8.43
C GLN A 183 -11.64 4.40 9.24
N TRP A 184 -10.99 5.25 10.05
CA TRP A 184 -9.87 4.83 10.90
C TRP A 184 -10.30 3.85 11.97
N GLU A 185 -11.38 4.16 12.69
CA GLU A 185 -11.94 3.29 13.74
C GLU A 185 -12.39 1.95 13.15
N TRP A 186 -13.03 2.00 11.98
CA TRP A 186 -13.43 0.81 11.23
C TRP A 186 -12.23 -0.04 10.80
N LEU A 187 -11.18 0.58 10.24
CA LEU A 187 -9.98 -0.13 9.76
C LEU A 187 -9.28 -0.86 10.90
N GLU A 188 -9.06 -0.19 12.03
CA GLU A 188 -8.43 -0.81 13.20
C GLU A 188 -9.27 -1.97 13.76
N HIS A 189 -10.60 -1.86 13.75
CA HIS A 189 -11.49 -2.94 14.12
C HIS A 189 -11.37 -4.15 13.16
N VAL A 190 -11.35 -3.88 11.86
CA VAL A 190 -11.20 -4.90 10.80
C VAL A 190 -9.87 -5.64 10.92
N LEU A 191 -8.75 -4.91 11.06
CA LEU A 191 -7.42 -5.51 11.20
C LEU A 191 -7.29 -6.30 12.50
N SER A 192 -7.86 -5.79 13.60
CA SER A 192 -7.91 -6.52 14.87
C SER A 192 -8.74 -7.81 14.76
N LYS A 193 -9.87 -7.76 14.03
CA LYS A 193 -10.70 -8.96 13.74
C LYS A 193 -9.91 -9.96 12.91
N ALA A 194 -9.21 -9.52 11.86
CA ALA A 194 -8.38 -10.38 11.02
C ALA A 194 -7.27 -11.08 11.85
N ARG A 195 -6.57 -10.33 12.71
CA ARG A 195 -5.59 -10.90 13.65
C ARG A 195 -6.19 -12.00 14.53
N ARG A 196 -7.33 -11.73 15.17
CA ARG A 196 -8.02 -12.71 16.05
C ARG A 196 -8.48 -13.96 15.30
N LYS A 197 -8.83 -13.82 14.03
CA LYS A 197 -9.27 -14.93 13.16
C LYS A 197 -8.10 -15.62 12.43
N ASN A 198 -6.87 -15.15 12.62
CA ASN A 198 -5.70 -15.62 11.89
C ASN A 198 -5.90 -15.53 10.37
N GLU A 199 -6.44 -14.40 9.90
CA GLU A 199 -6.62 -14.06 8.50
C GLU A 199 -5.47 -13.15 8.03
N MET A 200 -5.01 -13.33 6.80
CA MET A 200 -4.10 -12.40 6.14
C MET A 200 -4.91 -11.28 5.46
N VAL A 201 -4.31 -10.10 5.34
CA VAL A 201 -4.96 -8.90 4.80
C VAL A 201 -4.23 -8.36 3.57
N TYR A 202 -4.98 -8.07 2.52
CA TYR A 202 -4.56 -7.16 1.45
C TYR A 202 -5.23 -5.81 1.64
N LEU A 203 -4.44 -4.74 1.73
CA LEU A 203 -4.95 -3.38 1.70
C LEU A 203 -4.96 -2.89 0.26
N VAL A 204 -6.09 -2.33 -0.18
CA VAL A 204 -6.24 -1.73 -1.50
C VAL A 204 -6.77 -0.32 -1.32
N ALA A 205 -6.16 0.67 -1.94
CA ALA A 205 -6.67 2.03 -1.96
C ALA A 205 -6.22 2.76 -3.23
N HIS A 206 -6.83 3.90 -3.53
CA HIS A 206 -6.36 4.71 -4.65
C HIS A 206 -5.01 5.38 -4.36
N SER A 207 -4.92 6.10 -3.24
CA SER A 207 -3.75 6.88 -2.82
C SER A 207 -3.02 6.20 -1.67
N GLY A 208 -1.71 6.11 -1.78
CA GLY A 208 -0.84 5.39 -0.84
C GLY A 208 -0.03 6.29 0.09
N PRO A 209 0.54 5.72 1.18
CA PRO A 209 1.46 6.45 2.03
C PRO A 209 2.81 6.69 1.33
N GLY A 210 3.54 7.69 1.82
CA GLY A 210 4.86 8.07 1.35
C GLY A 210 4.87 9.38 0.55
N VAL A 211 6.04 9.70 0.02
CA VAL A 211 6.30 10.93 -0.75
C VAL A 211 6.26 10.68 -2.24
N GLU A 212 6.05 11.75 -2.99
CA GLU A 212 6.16 11.79 -4.45
C GLU A 212 7.62 11.71 -4.89
N GLU A 213 7.91 10.75 -5.77
CA GLU A 213 9.27 10.50 -6.29
C GLU A 213 9.62 11.56 -7.37
N ARG A 214 8.61 12.11 -8.04
CA ARG A 214 8.80 13.11 -9.09
C ARG A 214 9.10 14.48 -8.47
N HIS A 215 10.35 14.93 -8.59
CA HIS A 215 10.81 16.25 -8.13
C HIS A 215 10.02 17.44 -8.69
N ASN A 216 9.32 17.29 -9.83
CA ASN A 216 8.53 18.32 -10.50
C ASN A 216 7.03 17.99 -10.56
N ALA A 217 6.53 17.07 -9.71
CA ALA A 217 5.08 16.88 -9.62
C ALA A 217 4.44 18.21 -9.23
N GLY A 218 3.55 18.71 -10.09
CA GLY A 218 2.88 19.98 -9.91
C GLY A 218 2.13 20.06 -8.58
N SER A 219 1.74 21.28 -8.22
CA SER A 219 1.16 21.77 -6.95
C SER A 219 -0.06 21.03 -6.37
N SER A 220 -0.39 19.82 -6.83
CA SER A 220 -1.49 18.96 -6.37
C SER A 220 -1.09 18.03 -5.21
N SER A 221 0.19 17.95 -4.84
CA SER A 221 0.63 17.19 -3.67
C SER A 221 0.07 17.83 -2.38
N ALA A 222 -0.44 17.02 -1.47
CA ALA A 222 -0.81 17.49 -0.14
C ALA A 222 0.39 18.18 0.53
N SER A 223 0.15 19.20 1.36
CA SER A 223 1.17 19.96 2.07
C SER A 223 2.16 19.01 2.76
N GLY A 224 3.35 18.77 2.19
CA GLY A 224 4.26 17.69 2.62
C GLY A 224 4.77 16.78 1.49
N GLY A 225 4.35 17.00 0.24
CA GLY A 225 4.91 16.34 -0.94
C GLY A 225 4.40 14.91 -1.16
N GLY A 226 3.35 14.49 -0.44
CA GLY A 226 2.68 13.20 -0.60
C GLY A 226 1.24 13.35 -1.11
N GLU A 227 0.55 12.24 -1.32
CA GLU A 227 -0.84 12.22 -1.81
C GLU A 227 -1.86 12.40 -0.69
N LEU A 228 -1.52 11.85 0.47
CA LEU A 228 -2.28 11.97 1.71
C LEU A 228 -1.83 13.20 2.48
N THR A 229 -2.74 13.80 3.26
CA THR A 229 -2.35 14.81 4.25
C THR A 229 -1.26 14.27 5.17
N PRO A 230 -0.32 15.09 5.69
CA PRO A 230 0.75 14.60 6.57
C PRO A 230 0.25 13.77 7.74
N THR A 231 -0.85 14.20 8.36
CA THR A 231 -1.48 13.50 9.48
C THR A 231 -2.02 12.15 9.06
N ALA A 232 -2.72 12.07 7.93
CA ALA A 232 -3.24 10.79 7.44
C ALA A 232 -2.12 9.85 6.97
N ASN A 233 -1.10 10.40 6.31
CA ASN A 233 0.09 9.64 5.92
C ASN A 233 0.78 9.00 7.13
N ALA A 234 1.07 9.81 8.16
CA ALA A 234 1.69 9.33 9.39
C ALA A 234 0.80 8.28 10.09
N ARG A 235 -0.52 8.51 10.13
CA ARG A 235 -1.45 7.56 10.74
C ARG A 235 -1.53 6.24 9.98
N LEU A 236 -1.56 6.27 8.64
CA LEU A 236 -1.60 5.06 7.83
C LEU A 236 -0.32 4.23 8.02
N VAL A 237 0.85 4.88 7.99
CA VAL A 237 2.14 4.22 8.26
C VAL A 237 2.14 3.59 9.65
N HIS A 238 1.63 4.29 10.67
CA HIS A 238 1.53 3.76 12.02
C HIS A 238 0.62 2.52 12.10
N VAL A 239 -0.55 2.54 11.46
CA VAL A 239 -1.47 1.38 11.40
C VAL A 239 -0.82 0.21 10.66
N VAL A 240 -0.19 0.46 9.51
CA VAL A 240 0.51 -0.59 8.75
C VAL A 240 1.59 -1.25 9.57
N ARG A 241 2.39 -0.47 10.31
CA ARG A 241 3.41 -0.99 11.23
C ARG A 241 2.79 -1.81 12.36
N ALA A 242 1.72 -1.31 12.98
CA ALA A 242 1.06 -1.97 14.08
C ALA A 242 0.37 -3.29 13.69
N PHE A 243 0.07 -3.49 12.40
CA PHE A 243 -0.59 -4.68 11.85
C PHE A 243 0.23 -5.39 10.77
N SER A 244 1.55 -5.21 10.75
CA SER A 244 2.45 -5.80 9.75
C SER A 244 2.51 -7.33 9.82
N ASP A 245 2.14 -7.93 10.96
CA ASP A 245 1.97 -9.37 11.15
C ASP A 245 0.77 -9.96 10.39
N VAL A 246 -0.21 -9.12 10.06
CA VAL A 246 -1.47 -9.53 9.41
C VAL A 246 -1.54 -9.06 7.96
N ILE A 247 -0.95 -7.91 7.65
CA ILE A 247 -0.96 -7.32 6.31
C ILE A 247 0.06 -8.04 5.43
N ALA A 248 -0.43 -8.83 4.47
CA ALA A 248 0.38 -9.56 3.51
C ALA A 248 0.80 -8.72 2.30
N GLY A 249 0.06 -7.66 1.98
CA GLY A 249 0.30 -6.85 0.79
C GLY A 249 -0.53 -5.56 0.78
N GLN A 250 -0.03 -4.55 0.08
CA GLN A 250 -0.68 -3.26 -0.07
C GLN A 250 -0.61 -2.85 -1.55
N PHE A 251 -1.73 -2.43 -2.12
CA PHE A 251 -1.85 -2.13 -3.55
C PHE A 251 -2.49 -0.74 -3.72
N TYR A 252 -1.77 0.14 -4.40
CA TYR A 252 -2.14 1.54 -4.59
C TYR A 252 -1.99 1.96 -6.05
N GLY A 253 -2.76 2.97 -6.46
CA GLY A 253 -2.63 3.63 -7.76
C GLY A 253 -2.18 5.07 -7.61
N HIS A 254 -2.90 5.97 -8.27
CA HIS A 254 -2.79 7.42 -8.26
C HIS A 254 -1.50 8.01 -8.86
N ARG A 255 -0.33 7.42 -8.59
CA ARG A 255 0.97 7.94 -9.07
C ARG A 255 1.16 7.82 -10.55
N HIS A 256 0.40 6.96 -11.23
CA HIS A 256 0.58 6.73 -12.65
C HIS A 256 2.04 6.32 -12.96
N ALA A 257 2.66 5.58 -12.04
CA ALA A 257 4.06 5.20 -12.07
C ALA A 257 4.20 3.83 -11.43
N ASP A 258 5.06 2.99 -12.01
CA ASP A 258 5.46 1.73 -11.39
C ASP A 258 6.48 2.03 -10.28
N THR A 259 6.08 1.84 -9.04
CA THR A 259 6.91 2.12 -7.87
C THR A 259 6.47 1.28 -6.69
N PHE A 260 7.39 1.00 -5.78
CA PHE A 260 7.10 0.29 -4.53
C PHE A 260 7.57 1.11 -3.32
N ARG A 261 7.04 0.78 -2.14
CA ARG A 261 7.40 1.41 -0.88
C ARG A 261 7.72 0.33 0.15
N ILE A 262 8.80 0.52 0.88
CA ILE A 262 9.18 -0.33 2.00
C ILE A 262 8.87 0.44 3.28
N ILE A 263 8.02 -0.12 4.13
CA ILE A 263 7.71 0.44 5.44
C ILE A 263 8.47 -0.38 6.48
N TYR A 264 9.48 0.23 7.08
CA TYR A 264 10.26 -0.37 8.16
C TYR A 264 9.51 -0.27 9.48
N SER A 265 9.72 -1.25 10.36
CA SER A 265 9.33 -1.18 11.77
C SER A 265 9.89 0.10 12.43
N GLU A 266 9.16 0.62 13.42
CA GLU A 266 9.61 1.74 14.26
C GLU A 266 10.71 1.35 15.25
N ASP A 267 11.07 0.08 15.29
CA ASP A 267 11.94 -0.47 16.30
C ASP A 267 13.06 -1.32 15.71
N TYR A 268 14.19 -1.32 16.41
CA TYR A 268 15.37 -2.06 16.04
C TYR A 268 15.53 -3.24 17.00
N THR A 269 15.48 -4.46 16.46
CA THR A 269 15.75 -5.67 17.23
C THR A 269 17.11 -6.22 16.81
N GLN A 270 18.06 -6.21 17.73
CA GLN A 270 19.36 -6.85 17.57
C GLN A 270 19.21 -8.36 17.80
N TYR A 271 19.78 -9.15 16.90
CA TYR A 271 19.90 -10.60 17.06
C TYR A 271 21.36 -10.97 17.27
N TYR A 272 21.60 -12.00 18.07
CA TYR A 272 22.93 -12.58 18.26
C TYR A 272 22.92 -14.05 17.87
N LEU A 273 24.08 -14.53 17.42
CA LEU A 273 24.33 -15.95 17.18
C LEU A 273 25.13 -16.48 18.36
N ASP A 274 24.55 -17.43 19.12
CA ASP A 274 25.30 -18.08 20.21
C ASP A 274 26.33 -19.06 19.64
N VAL A 275 27.55 -18.58 19.46
CA VAL A 275 28.70 -19.37 19.00
C VAL A 275 29.31 -20.25 20.09
N THR A 276 28.84 -20.14 21.34
CA THR A 276 29.35 -20.90 22.49
C THR A 276 28.44 -22.05 22.91
N GLY A 277 27.27 -22.19 22.27
CA GLY A 277 26.23 -23.14 22.59
C GLY A 277 26.72 -24.59 22.70
N LYS A 278 26.91 -25.06 23.94
CA LYS A 278 27.29 -26.45 24.29
C LYS A 278 26.13 -27.46 24.13
N ARG A 279 25.08 -27.14 23.37
CA ARG A 279 23.95 -28.04 23.10
C ARG A 279 23.97 -28.46 21.64
N GLY A 280 24.50 -29.65 21.37
CA GLY A 280 24.24 -30.37 20.13
C GLY A 280 24.95 -29.91 18.86
N GLY A 281 25.71 -28.82 18.87
CA GLY A 281 26.46 -28.34 17.70
C GLY A 281 25.62 -27.56 16.68
N GLU A 282 24.37 -27.21 17.00
CA GLU A 282 23.55 -26.32 16.19
C GLU A 282 23.73 -24.86 16.64
N LEU A 283 23.97 -23.98 15.66
CA LEU A 283 24.05 -22.54 15.87
C LEU A 283 22.64 -21.97 16.01
N HIS A 284 22.34 -21.35 17.15
CA HIS A 284 21.04 -20.76 17.43
C HIS A 284 21.10 -19.23 17.39
N TRP A 285 20.22 -18.65 16.57
CA TRP A 285 19.94 -17.22 16.59
C TRP A 285 18.99 -16.90 17.74
N GLY A 286 19.37 -15.92 18.56
CA GLY A 286 18.56 -15.38 19.64
C GLY A 286 18.34 -13.89 19.47
N VAL A 287 17.26 -13.36 20.05
CA VAL A 287 17.09 -11.91 20.20
C VAL A 287 18.02 -11.45 21.32
N GLU A 288 18.87 -10.48 21.03
CA GLU A 288 19.77 -9.85 22.01
C GLU A 288 19.02 -8.77 22.77
N TYR A 289 18.48 -7.79 22.05
CA TYR A 289 17.63 -6.76 22.62
C TYR A 289 16.75 -6.09 21.56
N ASN A 290 15.72 -5.41 22.03
CA ASN A 290 14.89 -4.51 21.25
C ASN A 290 15.14 -3.07 21.72
N LEU A 291 15.42 -2.13 20.81
CA LEU A 291 16.00 -0.82 21.11
C LEU A 291 15.04 0.05 21.92
N THR A 292 13.76 0.11 21.56
CA THR A 292 12.79 0.89 22.34
C THR A 292 12.59 0.31 23.73
N GLN A 293 12.51 -1.01 23.85
CA GLN A 293 12.33 -1.69 25.13
C GLN A 293 13.56 -1.54 26.04
N TYR A 294 14.76 -1.75 25.49
CA TYR A 294 16.01 -1.74 26.24
C TYR A 294 16.38 -0.32 26.72
N TYR A 295 16.24 0.67 25.84
CA TYR A 295 16.58 2.07 26.17
C TYR A 295 15.39 2.91 26.68
N GLY A 296 14.19 2.31 26.75
CA GLY A 296 12.97 2.98 27.21
C GLY A 296 12.52 4.11 26.29
N LEU A 297 12.70 3.95 24.97
CA LEU A 297 12.27 4.92 23.97
C LEU A 297 10.80 4.69 23.61
N ARG A 298 10.07 5.77 23.30
CA ARG A 298 8.71 5.66 22.77
C ARG A 298 8.68 5.26 21.29
N GLU A 299 9.71 5.67 20.55
CA GLU A 299 9.89 5.47 19.10
C GLU A 299 11.38 5.66 18.75
N VAL A 300 11.84 5.09 17.63
CA VAL A 300 13.20 5.29 17.13
C VAL A 300 13.21 6.41 16.08
N THR A 301 13.47 7.64 16.53
CA THR A 301 13.58 8.84 15.71
C THR A 301 14.91 9.54 15.94
N ALA A 302 15.31 10.45 15.04
CA ALA A 302 16.54 11.23 15.23
C ALA A 302 16.53 12.00 16.56
N ALA A 303 15.37 12.52 16.97
CA ALA A 303 15.22 13.25 18.23
C ALA A 303 15.31 12.33 19.46
N SER A 304 14.67 11.15 19.42
CA SER A 304 14.75 10.20 20.55
C SER A 304 16.15 9.61 20.69
N LEU A 305 16.85 9.37 19.57
CA LEU A 305 18.25 8.91 19.56
C LEU A 305 19.23 9.99 20.01
N ASP A 306 19.02 11.27 19.66
CA ASP A 306 19.82 12.39 20.18
C ASP A 306 19.62 12.58 21.69
N GLY A 307 18.36 12.47 22.16
CA GLY A 307 18.04 12.46 23.58
C GLY A 307 18.70 11.30 24.33
N LEU A 308 18.68 10.10 23.75
CA LEU A 308 19.38 8.93 24.27
C LEU A 308 20.89 9.16 24.33
N ALA A 309 21.50 9.67 23.26
CA ALA A 309 22.93 9.97 23.22
C ALA A 309 23.34 10.98 24.29
N LYS A 310 22.52 12.02 24.53
CA LYS A 310 22.71 12.99 25.62
C LYS A 310 22.59 12.34 27.00
N LYS A 311 21.62 11.43 27.19
CA LYS A 311 21.43 10.67 28.43
C LYS A 311 22.63 9.76 28.72
N ILE A 312 23.14 9.05 27.71
CA ILE A 312 24.34 8.20 27.81
C ILE A 312 25.56 9.05 28.17
N ARG A 313 25.75 10.20 27.52
CA ARG A 313 26.88 11.12 27.78
C ARG A 313 26.94 11.66 29.21
N ASN A 314 25.76 11.82 29.82
CA ASN A 314 25.59 12.43 31.15
C ASN A 314 25.38 11.40 32.27
N SER A 315 25.34 10.10 31.96
CA SER A 315 25.22 9.04 32.98
C SER A 315 26.58 8.80 33.66
N ASN A 316 26.58 8.45 34.94
CA ASN A 316 27.78 8.07 35.69
C ASN A 316 28.30 6.67 35.32
N ASP A 317 27.54 5.91 34.53
CA ASP A 317 27.83 4.53 34.12
C ASP A 317 28.36 4.50 32.67
N ARG A 318 29.36 5.36 32.44
CA ARG A 318 29.89 5.69 31.10
C ARG A 318 30.43 4.50 30.32
N THR A 319 30.86 3.44 30.96
CA THR A 319 31.70 2.41 30.31
C THR A 319 30.90 1.26 29.73
N MET A 320 29.73 0.92 30.30
CA MET A 320 28.88 -0.17 29.78
C MET A 320 27.98 0.34 28.64
N LEU A 321 27.17 1.36 28.92
CA LEU A 321 26.21 1.92 27.96
C LEU A 321 26.85 2.55 26.71
N TYR A 322 28.07 3.08 26.83
CA TYR A 322 28.77 3.70 25.71
C TYR A 322 29.46 2.68 24.80
N ASN A 323 29.97 1.58 25.37
CA ASN A 323 30.58 0.50 24.56
C ASN A 323 29.52 -0.27 23.78
N ASP A 324 28.36 -0.53 24.38
CA ASP A 324 27.22 -1.14 23.70
C ASP A 324 26.70 -0.22 22.58
N PHE A 325 26.52 1.08 22.87
CA PHE A 325 26.09 2.07 21.88
C PHE A 325 27.08 2.32 20.73
N LEU A 326 28.40 2.23 20.96
CA LEU A 326 29.41 2.38 19.92
C LEU A 326 29.49 1.15 18.99
N GLN A 327 29.30 -0.06 19.50
CA GLN A 327 29.14 -1.24 18.65
C GLN A 327 27.89 -1.11 17.76
N ASP A 328 26.79 -0.56 18.30
CA ASP A 328 25.54 -0.35 17.57
C ASP A 328 25.67 0.67 16.41
N ILE A 329 26.45 1.75 16.58
CA ILE A 329 26.67 2.75 15.52
C ILE A 329 27.61 2.24 14.42
N LEU A 330 28.65 1.49 14.79
CA LEU A 330 29.56 0.89 13.79
C LEU A 330 28.83 -0.16 12.94
N PHE A 331 27.92 -0.93 13.53
CA PHE A 331 27.05 -1.85 12.79
C PHE A 331 26.10 -1.10 11.84
N LYS A 332 25.55 0.06 12.24
CA LYS A 332 24.75 0.92 11.35
C LYS A 332 25.51 1.39 10.11
N LEU A 333 26.80 1.71 10.23
CA LEU A 333 27.63 2.08 9.07
C LEU A 333 27.89 0.87 8.17
N TYR A 334 28.17 -0.29 8.77
CA TYR A 334 28.47 -1.52 8.05
C TYR A 334 27.24 -2.08 7.31
N VAL A 335 26.06 -2.08 7.94
CA VAL A 335 24.79 -2.48 7.33
C VAL A 335 24.41 -1.51 6.21
N ARG A 336 24.53 -0.19 6.40
CA ARG A 336 24.31 0.77 5.31
C ARG A 336 25.21 0.52 4.10
N ILE A 337 26.47 0.18 4.33
CA ILE A 337 27.43 -0.14 3.25
C ILE A 337 27.03 -1.47 2.57
N MET A 338 26.74 -2.52 3.33
CA MET A 338 26.35 -3.82 2.78
C MET A 338 25.03 -3.77 1.99
N THR A 339 24.00 -3.05 2.47
CA THR A 339 22.73 -2.89 1.74
C THR A 339 22.90 -2.12 0.42
N ILE A 340 23.80 -1.14 0.36
CA ILE A 340 24.14 -0.44 -0.90
C ILE A 340 24.84 -1.39 -1.88
N TYR A 341 25.70 -2.29 -1.38
CA TYR A 341 26.41 -3.26 -2.21
C TYR A 341 25.51 -4.42 -2.69
N GLU A 342 24.55 -4.91 -1.88
CA GLU A 342 23.64 -5.98 -2.28
C GLU A 342 22.56 -5.54 -3.28
N ILE A 343 22.06 -4.30 -3.18
CA ILE A 343 21.09 -3.73 -4.13
C ILE A 343 21.69 -3.60 -5.55
N LEU A 344 23.01 -3.41 -5.66
CA LEU A 344 23.69 -3.36 -6.96
C LEU A 344 23.87 -4.74 -7.61
N TYR A 345 23.71 -5.85 -6.87
CA TYR A 345 24.00 -7.20 -7.35
C TYR A 345 22.79 -8.12 -7.55
N THR A 346 21.63 -7.79 -6.98
CA THR A 346 20.42 -8.62 -7.12
C THR A 346 19.45 -8.03 -8.14
N SER A 347 19.81 -8.19 -9.41
CA SER A 347 18.86 -8.06 -10.52
C SER A 347 17.86 -9.22 -10.50
N PHE A 348 16.59 -8.86 -10.48
CA PHE A 348 15.41 -9.59 -11.00
C PHE A 348 15.40 -11.12 -10.87
N LEU A 349 14.56 -11.60 -9.94
CA LEU A 349 13.52 -12.62 -10.16
C LEU A 349 12.84 -12.90 -8.80
N MET A 350 11.57 -12.55 -8.64
CA MET A 350 10.75 -12.96 -7.50
C MET A 350 9.74 -14.01 -7.94
N PRO A 351 9.90 -15.28 -7.54
CA PRO A 351 8.80 -16.23 -7.35
C PRO A 351 8.17 -16.02 -5.96
N VAL A 352 6.86 -16.27 -5.85
CA VAL A 352 6.11 -16.27 -4.57
C VAL A 352 6.24 -17.61 -3.88
#